data_AF-X0WMD2-F1
#
_entry.id   AF-X0WMD2-F1
#
_cell.length_a   1.000
_cell.length_b   1.000
_cell.length_c   1.000
_cell.angle_alpha   90.00
_cell.angle_beta   90.00
_cell.angle_gamma   90.00
#
_symmetry.space_group_name_H-M   'P 1'
#
loop_
_entity.id
_entity.type
_entity.pdbx_description
1 polymer ?
#
loop_
_entity_poly.entity_id
_entity_poly.type
_entity_poly.pdbx_seq_one_letter_code
_entity_poly.pdbx_strand_id
1 'polypeptide(L)'
;MLSLQFIRENPDLVRDALEKRHDSAPIEEILSLDKQRRNLLAEVEALRARRNEVSKEIGKTGEKPPQLIEEMRHIGDRIKTLDEQVKSTDEQLNDLLLRVPNIPHPSVPEGKDESENRIVRSWGEAREFDFKPRPHWELGEKLGIIDFGRGVKLSGTRFYVLKGPGAHLQRALISLMLDLHIQEHGYTEMYLPFMVKQECMVGSGNLPKFADNLYHDEEDDLWFVPTAEVPLTNL
;
A
#
# COMPACT_ATOMS: atom_id res chain seq x y z
N MET A 1 6.44 0.70 3.25
CA MET A 1 6.39 2.11 3.70
C MET A 1 7.79 2.54 4.17
N LEU A 2 8.22 3.76 3.88
CA LEU A 2 9.46 4.31 4.46
C LEU A 2 9.26 4.57 5.95
N SER A 3 10.28 4.32 6.77
CA SER A 3 10.16 4.58 8.20
C SER A 3 10.14 6.09 8.49
N LEU A 4 9.35 6.51 9.48
CA LEU A 4 9.30 7.91 9.90
C LEU A 4 10.67 8.45 10.31
N GLN A 5 11.48 7.62 10.97
CA GLN A 5 12.85 7.94 11.33
C GLN A 5 13.68 8.27 10.09
N PHE A 6 13.60 7.46 9.03
CA PHE A 6 14.36 7.66 7.82
C PHE A 6 14.02 8.99 7.14
N ILE A 7 12.72 9.31 7.03
CA ILE A 7 12.24 10.58 6.44
C ILE A 7 12.75 11.78 7.25
N ARG A 8 12.73 11.68 8.58
CA ARG A 8 13.21 12.73 9.47
C ARG A 8 14.72 12.96 9.38
N GLU A 9 15.49 11.90 9.24
CA GLU A 9 16.96 11.96 9.17
C GLU A 9 17.47 12.31 7.77
N ASN A 10 16.70 12.00 6.72
CA ASN A 10 17.12 12.15 5.33
C ASN A 10 16.03 12.84 4.46
N PRO A 11 15.50 14.01 4.86
CA PRO A 11 14.37 14.62 4.15
C PRO A 11 14.74 15.02 2.71
N ASP A 12 15.95 15.53 2.49
CA ASP A 12 16.41 15.96 1.16
C ASP A 12 16.52 14.77 0.20
N LEU A 13 17.02 13.63 0.67
CA LEU A 13 17.08 12.41 -0.13
C LEU A 13 15.69 11.93 -0.56
N VAL A 14 14.71 12.02 0.34
CA VAL A 14 13.31 11.67 0.01
C VAL A 14 12.72 12.66 -0.99
N ARG A 15 13.01 13.96 -0.87
CA ARG A 15 12.58 14.98 -1.84
C ARG A 15 13.18 14.72 -3.22
N ASP A 16 14.49 14.52 -3.31
CA ASP A 16 15.18 14.20 -4.56
C ASP A 16 14.61 12.93 -5.22
N ALA A 17 14.28 11.91 -4.42
CA ALA A 17 13.67 10.69 -4.92
C ALA A 17 12.26 10.92 -5.50
N LEU A 18 11.47 11.80 -4.90
CA LEU A 18 10.14 12.18 -5.41
C LEU A 18 10.27 12.96 -6.72
N GLU A 19 11.23 13.88 -6.81
CA GLU A 19 11.50 14.63 -8.03
C GLU A 19 11.87 13.71 -9.20
N LYS A 20 12.78 12.75 -8.96
CA LYS A 20 13.18 11.74 -9.96
C LYS A 20 12.03 10.85 -10.42
N ARG A 21 11.02 10.65 -9.58
CA ARG A 21 9.80 9.89 -9.90
C ARG A 21 8.73 10.74 -10.57
N HIS A 22 8.90 12.06 -10.59
CA HIS A 22 7.85 13.03 -10.93
C HIS A 22 6.55 12.79 -10.14
N ASP A 23 6.70 12.41 -8.87
CA ASP A 23 5.60 12.14 -7.94
C ASP A 23 5.62 13.19 -6.81
N SER A 24 4.54 13.26 -6.05
CA SER A 24 4.46 14.14 -4.88
C SER A 24 4.02 13.37 -3.65
N ALA A 25 4.54 13.77 -2.50
CA ALA A 25 4.16 13.20 -1.20
C ALA A 25 4.19 14.30 -0.11
N PRO A 26 3.39 14.17 0.95
CA PRO A 26 3.21 15.20 1.98
C PRO A 26 4.37 15.22 3.00
N ILE A 27 5.62 15.35 2.53
CA ILE A 27 6.83 15.25 3.38
C ILE A 27 6.85 16.33 4.47
N GLU A 28 6.53 17.58 4.11
CA GLU A 28 6.54 18.68 5.09
C GLU A 28 5.47 18.50 6.17
N GLU A 29 4.30 17.98 5.80
CA GLU A 29 3.22 17.70 6.74
C GLU A 29 3.61 16.56 7.70
N ILE A 30 4.22 15.50 7.18
CA ILE A 30 4.78 14.40 7.99
C ILE A 30 5.80 14.92 9.01
N LEU A 31 6.74 15.77 8.58
CA LEU A 31 7.77 16.33 9.46
C LEU A 31 7.17 17.26 10.53
N SER A 32 6.15 18.03 10.15
CA SER A 32 5.40 18.90 11.08
C SER A 32 4.66 18.07 12.14
N LEU A 33 3.94 17.03 11.72
CA LEU A 33 3.22 16.14 12.64
C LEU A 33 4.16 15.32 13.51
N ASP A 34 5.31 14.87 13.02
CA ASP A 34 6.34 14.23 13.87
C ASP A 34 6.83 15.16 14.97
N LYS A 35 7.06 16.44 14.64
CA LYS A 35 7.47 17.45 15.63
C LYS A 35 6.36 17.66 16.67
N GLN A 36 5.11 17.78 16.24
CA GLN A 36 3.96 17.90 17.14
C GLN A 36 3.85 16.68 18.06
N ARG A 37 3.91 15.47 17.49
CA ARG A 37 3.86 14.21 18.22
C ARG A 37 4.94 14.14 19.31
N ARG A 38 6.19 14.49 18.98
CA ARG A 38 7.30 14.49 19.94
C ARG A 38 7.09 15.49 21.08
N ASN A 39 6.54 16.67 20.78
CA ASN A 39 6.22 17.66 21.81
C ASN A 39 5.11 17.17 22.76
N LEU A 40 4.05 16.58 22.20
CA LEU A 40 2.95 16.00 22.99
C LEU A 40 3.47 14.89 23.92
N LEU A 41 4.29 13.98 23.38
CA LEU A 41 4.90 12.90 24.18
C LEU A 41 5.80 13.44 25.29
N ALA A 42 6.61 14.46 25.02
CA ALA A 42 7.44 15.10 26.04
C ALA A 42 6.60 15.74 27.15
N GLU A 43 5.47 16.38 26.81
CA GLU A 43 4.54 16.96 27.79
C GLU A 43 3.86 15.87 28.63
N VAL A 44 3.43 14.78 28.01
CA VAL A 44 2.86 13.61 28.71
C VAL A 44 3.85 13.04 29.71
N GLU A 45 5.11 12.83 29.30
CA GLU A 45 6.14 12.29 30.18
C GLU A 45 6.49 13.25 31.34
N ALA A 46 6.55 14.55 31.08
CA ALA A 46 6.74 15.56 32.13
C ALA A 46 5.59 15.55 33.15
N LEU A 47 4.34 15.45 32.70
CA LEU A 47 3.17 15.36 33.56
C LEU A 47 3.11 14.04 34.34
N ARG A 48 3.50 12.91 33.73
CA ARG A 48 3.62 11.62 34.41
C ARG A 48 4.69 11.66 35.51
N ALA A 49 5.84 12.27 35.23
CA ALA A 49 6.88 12.50 36.22
C ALA A 49 6.37 13.34 37.40
N ARG A 50 5.71 14.47 37.10
CA ARG A 50 5.11 15.35 38.12
C ARG A 50 4.06 14.63 38.96
N ARG A 51 3.16 13.86 38.34
CA ARG A 51 2.16 13.03 39.04
C ARG A 51 2.80 12.07 40.02
N ASN A 52 3.89 11.41 39.60
CA ASN A 52 4.61 10.45 40.43
C ASN A 52 5.35 11.13 41.60
N GLU A 53 5.90 12.32 41.39
CA GLU A 53 6.49 13.14 42.47
C GLU A 53 5.43 13.52 43.51
N VAL A 54 4.31 14.10 43.09
CA VAL A 54 3.21 14.49 43.98
C VAL A 54 2.65 13.27 44.74
N SER A 55 2.52 12.13 44.07
CA SER A 55 2.08 10.88 44.71
C SER A 55 3.06 10.40 45.80
N LYS A 56 4.38 10.57 45.58
CA LYS A 56 5.40 10.24 46.58
C LYS A 56 5.38 11.21 47.75
N GLU A 57 5.13 12.51 47.52
CA GLU A 57 5.01 13.50 48.58
C GLU A 57 3.84 13.19 49.50
N ILE A 58 2.65 12.91 48.94
CA ILE A 58 1.46 12.51 49.70
C ILE A 58 1.72 11.21 50.48
N GLY A 59 2.41 10.23 49.88
CA GLY A 59 2.76 8.98 50.54
C GLY A 59 3.74 9.15 51.71
N LYS A 60 4.60 10.18 51.68
CA LYS A 60 5.56 10.49 52.75
C LYS A 60 4.95 11.28 53.90
N THR A 61 4.10 12.27 53.60
CA THR A 61 3.48 13.12 54.63
C THR A 61 2.24 12.48 55.25
N GLY A 62 1.55 11.58 54.53
CA GLY A 62 0.26 11.02 54.93
C GLY A 62 -0.89 12.04 54.87
N GLU A 63 -0.57 13.31 54.61
CA GLU A 63 -1.52 14.40 54.47
C GLU A 63 -1.94 14.51 53.01
N LYS A 64 -3.24 14.69 52.79
CA LYS A 64 -3.83 14.93 51.47
C LYS A 64 -4.43 16.35 51.42
N PRO A 65 -3.60 17.40 51.32
CA PRO A 65 -4.10 18.76 51.12
C PRO A 65 -5.05 18.79 49.92
N PRO A 66 -6.18 19.51 50.01
CA PRO A 66 -7.12 19.68 48.90
C PRO A 66 -6.43 20.18 47.61
N GLN A 67 -5.39 21.00 47.75
CA GLN A 67 -4.58 21.53 46.65
C GLN A 67 -3.83 20.45 45.87
N LEU A 68 -3.24 19.46 46.56
CA LEU A 68 -2.53 18.36 45.90
C LEU A 68 -3.48 17.36 45.26
N ILE A 69 -4.68 17.16 45.82
CA ILE A 69 -5.73 16.36 45.21
C ILE A 69 -6.18 17.01 43.89
N GLU A 70 -6.41 18.31 43.89
CA GLU A 70 -6.82 19.05 42.70
C GLU A 70 -5.71 19.08 41.63
N GLU A 71 -4.44 19.27 42.03
CA GLU A 71 -3.29 19.18 41.12
C GLU A 71 -3.22 17.79 40.46
N MET A 72 -3.35 16.70 41.23
CA MET A 72 -3.36 15.34 40.66
C MET A 72 -4.51 15.10 39.69
N ARG A 73 -5.70 15.65 39.99
CA ARG A 73 -6.86 15.55 39.11
C ARG A 73 -6.60 16.29 37.80
N HIS A 74 -6.14 17.54 37.87
CA HIS A 74 -5.82 18.35 36.69
C HIS A 74 -4.73 17.70 35.83
N ILE A 75 -3.68 17.14 36.45
CA ILE A 75 -2.64 16.38 35.74
C ILE A 75 -3.25 15.15 35.04
N GLY A 76 -4.13 14.41 35.72
CA GLY A 76 -4.83 13.26 35.13
C GLY A 76 -5.66 13.63 33.91
N ASP A 77 -6.46 14.69 34.02
CA ASP A 77 -7.30 15.19 32.93
C ASP A 77 -6.46 15.70 31.74
N ARG A 78 -5.34 16.38 32.03
CA ARG A 78 -4.40 16.86 31.00
C ARG A 78 -3.69 15.71 30.29
N ILE A 79 -3.21 14.70 31.02
CA ILE A 79 -2.60 13.50 30.44
C ILE A 79 -3.59 12.82 29.50
N LYS A 80 -4.84 12.62 29.94
CA LYS A 80 -5.88 11.99 29.11
C LYS A 80 -6.10 12.75 27.79
N THR A 81 -6.20 14.08 27.88
CA THR A 81 -6.35 14.95 26.70
C THR A 81 -5.17 14.83 25.74
N LEU A 82 -3.95 14.82 26.27
CA LEU A 82 -2.74 14.72 25.45
C LEU A 82 -2.59 13.32 24.83
N ASP A 83 -2.91 12.26 25.56
CA ASP A 83 -2.89 10.88 25.04
C ASP A 83 -3.89 10.73 23.86
N GLU A 84 -5.06 11.35 23.93
CA GLU A 84 -6.03 11.41 22.81
C GLU A 84 -5.45 12.18 21.61
N GLN A 85 -4.76 13.30 21.83
CA GLN A 85 -4.09 14.07 20.77
C GLN A 85 -2.93 13.30 20.13
N VAL A 86 -2.13 12.57 20.92
CA VAL A 86 -1.07 11.69 20.42
C VAL A 86 -1.68 10.63 19.51
N LYS A 87 -2.76 9.96 19.95
CA LYS A 87 -3.42 8.94 19.15
C LYS A 87 -3.91 9.49 17.80
N SER A 88 -4.58 10.64 17.81
CA SER A 88 -5.05 11.27 16.58
C SER A 88 -3.88 11.69 15.66
N THR A 89 -2.80 12.20 16.23
CA THR A 89 -1.58 12.57 15.48
C THR A 89 -0.93 11.32 14.85
N ASP A 90 -0.93 10.19 15.56
CA ASP A 90 -0.40 8.91 15.08
C ASP A 90 -1.22 8.34 13.91
N GLU A 91 -2.55 8.43 13.99
CA GLU A 91 -3.45 8.03 12.91
C GLU A 91 -3.21 8.87 11.65
N GLN A 92 -3.11 10.20 11.79
CA GLN A 92 -2.79 11.11 10.68
C GLN A 92 -1.41 10.83 10.09
N LEU A 93 -0.39 10.64 10.94
CA LEU A 93 0.96 10.30 10.48
C LEU A 93 0.98 9.01 9.67
N ASN A 94 0.30 7.96 10.14
CA ASN A 94 0.25 6.69 9.42
C ASN A 94 -0.42 6.84 8.04
N ASP A 95 -1.54 7.56 7.94
CA ASP A 95 -2.19 7.80 6.65
C ASP A 95 -1.27 8.54 5.67
N LEU A 96 -0.56 9.58 6.12
CA LEU A 96 0.37 10.32 5.26
C LEU A 96 1.58 9.47 4.85
N LEU A 97 2.12 8.67 5.78
CA LEU A 97 3.27 7.80 5.51
C LEU A 97 2.94 6.72 4.47
N LEU A 98 1.72 6.19 4.47
CA LEU A 98 1.26 5.22 3.47
C LEU A 98 1.21 5.79 2.05
N ARG A 99 1.14 7.11 1.90
CA ARG A 99 1.13 7.81 0.59
C ARG A 99 2.53 8.06 0.03
N VAL A 100 3.58 7.85 0.83
CA VAL A 100 4.96 8.08 0.40
C VAL A 100 5.43 6.90 -0.45
N PRO A 101 5.75 7.10 -1.75
CA PRO A 101 6.24 6.03 -2.61
C PRO A 101 7.64 5.56 -2.20
N ASN A 102 8.03 4.38 -2.68
CA ASN A 102 9.37 3.85 -2.41
C ASN A 102 10.46 4.67 -3.14
N ILE A 103 11.67 4.70 -2.58
CA ILE A 103 12.81 5.40 -3.20
C ILE A 103 13.33 4.55 -4.36
N PRO A 104 13.46 5.09 -5.58
CA PRO A 104 14.08 4.37 -6.69
C PRO A 104 15.52 3.99 -6.34
N HIS A 105 15.92 2.77 -6.68
CA HIS A 105 17.31 2.36 -6.49
C HIS A 105 18.24 3.22 -7.38
N PRO A 106 19.48 3.57 -6.96
CA PRO A 106 20.38 4.41 -7.75
C PRO A 106 20.73 3.88 -9.15
N SER A 107 20.51 2.60 -9.41
CA SER A 107 20.70 1.99 -10.74
C SER A 107 19.53 2.21 -11.70
N VAL A 108 18.39 2.71 -11.21
CA VAL A 108 17.22 2.99 -12.05
C VAL A 108 17.51 4.26 -12.84
N PRO A 109 17.42 4.22 -14.18
CA PRO A 109 17.61 5.41 -14.99
C PRO A 109 16.50 6.42 -14.69
N GLU A 110 16.88 7.69 -14.57
CA GLU A 110 15.89 8.78 -14.49
C GLU A 110 15.13 8.85 -15.81
N GLY A 111 13.83 9.07 -15.71
CA GLY A 111 13.00 9.32 -16.88
C GLY A 111 11.63 9.86 -16.54
N LYS A 112 11.09 10.69 -17.44
CA LYS A 112 9.82 11.39 -17.24
C LYS A 112 8.61 10.48 -17.38
N ASP A 113 8.64 9.62 -18.39
CA ASP A 113 7.54 8.75 -18.80
C ASP A 113 8.09 7.50 -19.50
N GLU A 114 7.19 6.65 -20.00
CA GLU A 114 7.57 5.38 -20.61
C GLU A 114 8.42 5.50 -21.88
N SER A 115 8.49 6.68 -22.50
CA SER A 115 9.28 6.91 -23.72
C SER A 115 10.80 6.94 -23.46
N GLU A 116 11.20 7.17 -22.21
CA GLU A 116 12.61 7.23 -21.79
C GLU A 116 13.11 5.88 -21.23
N ASN A 117 12.26 4.85 -21.25
CA ASN A 117 12.63 3.49 -20.87
C ASN A 117 13.72 2.93 -21.78
N ARG A 118 14.73 2.29 -21.17
CA ARG A 118 15.86 1.70 -21.89
C ARG A 118 15.62 0.21 -22.16
N ILE A 119 15.80 -0.21 -23.40
CA ILE A 119 15.79 -1.63 -23.77
C ILE A 119 17.09 -2.28 -23.26
N VAL A 120 16.97 -3.23 -22.34
CA VAL A 120 18.12 -3.95 -21.77
C VAL A 120 18.54 -5.13 -22.65
N ARG A 121 17.56 -5.87 -23.19
CA ARG A 121 17.78 -7.01 -24.08
C ARG A 121 16.56 -7.27 -24.94
N SER A 122 16.77 -7.89 -26.10
CA SER A 122 15.74 -8.49 -26.96
C SER A 122 16.09 -9.96 -27.21
N TRP A 123 15.09 -10.77 -27.53
CA TRP A 123 15.28 -12.19 -27.85
C TRP A 123 14.34 -12.59 -28.99
N GLY A 124 14.88 -13.33 -29.97
CA GLY A 124 14.17 -13.68 -31.20
C GLY A 124 14.05 -12.53 -32.19
N GLU A 125 13.45 -12.82 -33.34
CA GLU A 125 13.16 -11.85 -34.40
C GLU A 125 11.65 -11.68 -34.54
N ALA A 126 11.21 -10.45 -34.83
CA ALA A 126 9.81 -10.18 -35.10
C ALA A 126 9.40 -10.91 -36.39
N ARG A 127 8.32 -11.70 -36.33
CA ARG A 127 7.85 -12.47 -37.48
C ARG A 127 7.45 -11.55 -38.63
N GLU A 128 8.02 -11.77 -39.81
CA GLU A 128 7.56 -11.19 -41.05
C GLU A 128 6.32 -11.93 -41.57
N PHE A 129 5.35 -11.17 -42.08
CA PHE A 129 4.12 -11.71 -42.66
C PHE A 129 4.03 -11.31 -44.12
N ASP A 130 3.69 -12.26 -44.98
CA ASP A 130 3.34 -12.07 -46.39
C ASP A 130 1.90 -11.56 -46.58
N PHE A 131 1.18 -11.37 -45.48
CA PHE A 131 -0.16 -10.79 -45.41
C PHE A 131 -0.23 -9.71 -44.32
N LYS A 132 -1.26 -8.85 -44.37
CA LYS A 132 -1.52 -7.87 -43.31
C LYS A 132 -1.97 -8.60 -42.02
N PRO A 133 -1.17 -8.60 -40.93
CA PRO A 133 -1.56 -9.28 -39.71
C PRO A 133 -2.82 -8.64 -39.13
N ARG A 134 -3.71 -9.49 -38.61
CA ARG A 134 -4.94 -9.05 -37.94
C ARG A 134 -4.71 -8.97 -36.44
N PRO A 135 -5.33 -8.02 -35.75
CA PRO A 135 -5.25 -7.95 -34.30
C PRO A 135 -5.99 -9.11 -33.64
N HIS A 136 -5.63 -9.42 -32.40
CA HIS A 136 -6.15 -10.58 -31.68
C HIS A 136 -7.67 -10.54 -31.47
N TRP A 137 -8.26 -9.35 -31.29
CA TRP A 137 -9.71 -9.21 -31.09
C TRP A 137 -10.50 -9.59 -32.35
N GLU A 138 -10.02 -9.19 -33.53
CA GLU A 138 -10.64 -9.56 -34.81
C GLU A 138 -10.46 -11.05 -35.12
N LEU A 139 -9.27 -11.60 -34.85
CA LEU A 139 -8.99 -13.03 -35.01
C LEU A 139 -9.86 -13.88 -34.09
N GLY A 140 -9.95 -13.50 -32.82
CA GLY A 140 -10.72 -14.18 -31.80
C GLY A 140 -12.21 -14.27 -32.14
N GLU A 141 -12.80 -13.17 -32.62
CA GLU A 141 -14.19 -13.14 -33.07
C GLU A 141 -14.40 -13.99 -34.33
N LYS A 142 -13.51 -13.88 -35.33
CA LYS A 142 -13.62 -14.65 -36.59
C LYS A 142 -13.51 -16.15 -36.39
N LEU A 143 -12.70 -16.58 -35.42
CA LEU A 143 -12.57 -17.98 -35.02
C LEU A 143 -13.71 -18.44 -34.09
N GLY A 144 -14.56 -17.53 -33.62
CA GLY A 144 -15.63 -17.83 -32.67
C GLY A 144 -15.15 -18.19 -31.27
N ILE A 145 -13.90 -17.86 -30.92
CA ILE A 145 -13.25 -18.23 -29.65
C ILE A 145 -13.23 -17.10 -28.62
N ILE A 146 -13.41 -15.84 -29.05
CA ILE A 146 -13.63 -14.67 -28.19
C ILE A 146 -14.98 -14.06 -28.55
N ASP A 147 -15.81 -13.79 -27.54
CA ASP A 147 -17.10 -13.12 -27.70
C ASP A 147 -17.18 -11.90 -26.75
N PHE A 148 -16.89 -10.73 -27.31
CA PHE A 148 -16.97 -9.47 -26.58
C PHE A 148 -18.42 -9.04 -26.33
N GLY A 149 -19.32 -9.27 -27.29
CA GLY A 149 -20.74 -8.89 -27.16
C GLY A 149 -21.41 -9.57 -25.97
N ARG A 150 -21.16 -10.86 -25.75
CA ARG A 150 -21.63 -11.57 -24.55
C ARG A 150 -20.91 -11.14 -23.28
N GLY A 151 -19.61 -10.82 -23.36
CA GLY A 151 -18.88 -10.25 -22.22
C GLY A 151 -19.52 -8.95 -21.73
N VAL A 152 -19.78 -8.02 -22.65
CA VAL A 152 -20.47 -6.76 -22.37
C VAL A 152 -21.88 -6.98 -21.83
N LYS A 153 -22.63 -7.92 -22.40
CA LYS A 153 -23.96 -8.27 -21.91
C LYS A 153 -23.94 -8.76 -20.45
N LEU A 154 -22.90 -9.48 -20.05
CA LEU A 154 -22.81 -10.08 -18.71
C LEU A 154 -22.25 -9.11 -17.66
N SER A 155 -21.25 -8.31 -18.00
CA SER A 155 -20.45 -7.57 -17.01
C SER A 155 -20.07 -6.15 -17.45
N GLY A 156 -20.54 -5.68 -18.62
CA GLY A 156 -20.21 -4.37 -19.16
C GLY A 156 -18.88 -4.32 -19.94
N THR A 157 -18.42 -3.10 -20.25
CA THR A 157 -17.19 -2.90 -21.04
C THR A 157 -15.96 -3.50 -20.36
N ARG A 158 -14.95 -3.91 -21.15
CA ARG A 158 -13.70 -4.56 -20.70
C ARG A 158 -13.83 -6.01 -20.23
N PHE A 159 -15.00 -6.63 -20.40
CA PHE A 159 -15.19 -8.07 -20.20
C PHE A 159 -15.40 -8.81 -21.53
N TYR A 160 -15.00 -10.08 -21.58
CA TYR A 160 -15.12 -10.96 -22.75
C TYR A 160 -15.40 -12.40 -22.34
N VAL A 161 -15.96 -13.19 -23.25
CA VAL A 161 -16.17 -14.64 -23.04
C VAL A 161 -15.28 -15.43 -23.98
N LEU A 162 -14.45 -16.32 -23.42
CA LEU A 162 -13.72 -17.33 -24.21
C LEU A 162 -14.55 -18.58 -24.42
N LYS A 163 -14.39 -19.23 -25.59
CA LYS A 163 -15.14 -20.43 -25.96
C LYS A 163 -14.27 -21.46 -26.66
N GLY A 164 -14.61 -22.74 -26.46
CA GLY A 164 -14.00 -23.87 -27.17
C GLY A 164 -12.47 -23.82 -27.12
N PRO A 165 -11.78 -23.85 -28.28
CA PRO A 165 -10.33 -23.80 -28.34
C PRO A 165 -9.68 -22.59 -27.65
N GLY A 166 -10.33 -21.42 -27.62
CA GLY A 166 -9.77 -20.23 -26.94
C GLY A 166 -9.72 -20.39 -25.43
N ALA A 167 -10.79 -20.90 -24.82
CA ALA A 167 -10.83 -21.19 -23.40
C ALA A 167 -9.84 -22.32 -23.03
N HIS A 168 -9.72 -23.33 -23.91
CA HIS A 168 -8.74 -24.40 -23.72
C HIS A 168 -7.30 -23.89 -23.77
N LEU A 169 -6.98 -23.03 -24.75
CA LEU A 169 -5.65 -22.44 -24.88
C LEU A 169 -5.27 -21.58 -23.67
N GLN A 170 -6.18 -20.74 -23.15
CA GLN A 170 -5.92 -19.96 -21.93
C GLN A 170 -5.54 -20.89 -20.77
N ARG A 171 -6.31 -21.96 -20.55
CA ARG A 171 -6.02 -22.93 -19.49
C ARG A 171 -4.69 -23.64 -19.72
N ALA A 172 -4.37 -24.02 -20.95
CA ALA A 172 -3.09 -24.66 -21.28
C ALA A 172 -1.90 -23.73 -21.00
N LEU A 173 -2.02 -22.43 -21.30
CA LEU A 173 -0.98 -21.44 -20.98
C LEU A 173 -0.78 -21.29 -19.47
N ILE A 174 -1.86 -21.23 -18.70
CA ILE A 174 -1.79 -21.17 -17.22
C ILE A 174 -1.06 -22.39 -16.67
N SER A 175 -1.45 -23.61 -17.09
CA SER A 175 -0.80 -24.85 -16.65
C SER A 175 0.68 -24.89 -17.04
N LEU A 176 1.02 -24.52 -18.27
CA LEU A 176 2.41 -24.47 -18.74
C LEU A 176 3.28 -23.55 -17.88
N MET A 177 2.78 -22.35 -17.55
CA MET A 177 3.51 -21.39 -16.73
C MET A 177 3.72 -21.90 -15.29
N LEU A 178 2.69 -22.50 -14.70
CA LEU A 178 2.78 -23.10 -13.36
C LEU A 178 3.80 -24.25 -13.35
N ASP A 179 3.67 -25.22 -14.27
CA ASP A 179 4.55 -26.37 -14.35
C ASP A 179 6.02 -25.96 -14.53
N LEU A 180 6.29 -25.00 -15.43
CA LEU A 180 7.63 -24.46 -15.65
C LEU A 180 8.23 -23.89 -14.35
N HIS A 181 7.47 -23.05 -13.64
CA HIS A 181 7.96 -22.39 -12.43
C HIS A 181 8.14 -23.36 -11.26
N ILE A 182 7.28 -24.36 -11.13
CA ILE A 182 7.35 -25.37 -10.06
C ILE A 182 8.51 -26.34 -10.33
N GLN A 183 8.56 -26.91 -11.54
CA GLN A 183 9.47 -28.01 -11.85
C GLN A 183 10.90 -27.53 -12.15
N GLU A 184 11.06 -26.37 -12.79
CA GLU A 184 12.37 -25.91 -13.26
C GLU A 184 12.93 -24.72 -12.46
N HIS A 185 12.07 -23.88 -11.86
CA HIS A 185 12.52 -22.68 -11.13
C HIS A 185 12.40 -22.78 -9.60
N GLY A 186 11.87 -23.89 -9.07
CA GLY A 186 11.81 -24.17 -7.63
C GLY A 186 10.76 -23.37 -6.86
N TYR A 187 9.72 -22.87 -7.54
CA TYR A 187 8.59 -22.21 -6.87
C TYR A 187 7.67 -23.23 -6.20
N THR A 188 7.10 -22.86 -5.05
CA THR A 188 6.02 -23.62 -4.41
C THR A 188 4.68 -23.09 -4.89
N GLU A 189 3.83 -23.96 -5.42
CA GLU A 189 2.49 -23.58 -5.86
C GLU A 189 1.57 -23.31 -4.67
N MET A 190 0.84 -22.20 -4.71
CA MET A 190 -0.08 -21.77 -3.67
C MET A 190 -1.45 -21.46 -4.27
N TYR A 191 -2.51 -22.02 -3.69
CA TYR A 191 -3.89 -21.66 -4.01
C TYR A 191 -4.41 -20.65 -2.98
N LEU A 192 -4.75 -19.45 -3.44
CA LEU A 192 -5.01 -18.29 -2.55
C LEU A 192 -6.43 -17.74 -2.71
N PRO A 193 -6.97 -17.06 -1.69
CA PRO A 193 -8.21 -16.31 -1.80
C PRO A 193 -8.12 -15.22 -2.88
N PHE A 194 -9.21 -14.99 -3.61
CA PHE A 194 -9.34 -13.90 -4.58
C PHE A 194 -9.94 -12.62 -3.99
N MET A 195 -10.42 -12.71 -2.75
CA MET A 195 -10.85 -11.59 -1.94
C MET A 195 -10.07 -11.60 -0.65
N VAL A 196 -9.58 -10.43 -0.23
CA VAL A 196 -8.74 -10.26 0.96
C VAL A 196 -9.24 -9.10 1.80
N LYS A 197 -8.84 -9.06 3.07
CA LYS A 197 -9.14 -7.93 3.94
C LYS A 197 -8.35 -6.69 3.55
N GLN A 198 -8.84 -5.52 3.96
CA GLN A 198 -8.21 -4.23 3.70
C GLN A 198 -6.72 -4.19 4.09
N GLU A 199 -6.33 -4.82 5.20
CA GLU A 199 -4.95 -4.80 5.68
C GLU A 199 -3.96 -5.45 4.70
N CYS A 200 -4.40 -6.47 3.95
CA CYS A 200 -3.57 -7.10 2.91
C CYS A 200 -3.31 -6.14 1.74
N MET A 201 -4.33 -5.34 1.39
CA MET A 201 -4.26 -4.31 0.34
C MET A 201 -3.38 -3.13 0.77
N VAL A 202 -3.37 -2.79 2.06
CA VAL A 202 -2.43 -1.80 2.63
C VAL A 202 -1.01 -2.35 2.64
N GLY A 203 -0.81 -3.61 3.07
CA GLY A 203 0.50 -4.25 3.15
C GLY A 203 1.22 -4.36 1.80
N SER A 204 0.45 -4.57 0.73
CA SER A 204 0.94 -4.61 -0.67
C SER A 204 1.07 -3.22 -1.32
N GLY A 205 0.63 -2.15 -0.65
CA GLY A 205 0.72 -0.78 -1.14
C GLY A 205 -0.37 -0.39 -2.16
N ASN A 206 -1.39 -1.22 -2.34
CA ASN A 206 -2.55 -0.90 -3.17
C ASN A 206 -3.44 0.17 -2.51
N LEU A 207 -3.68 0.05 -1.21
CA LEU A 207 -4.41 1.05 -0.42
C LEU A 207 -3.45 1.92 0.41
N PRO A 208 -3.76 3.21 0.59
CA PRO A 208 -4.98 3.91 0.13
C PRO A 208 -4.90 4.49 -1.29
N LYS A 209 -3.70 4.57 -1.91
CA LYS A 209 -3.46 5.37 -3.13
C LYS A 209 -4.27 4.94 -4.36
N PHE A 210 -4.60 3.65 -4.50
CA PHE A 210 -5.24 3.10 -5.69
C PHE A 210 -6.65 2.55 -5.42
N ALA A 211 -7.33 3.01 -4.37
CA ALA A 211 -8.68 2.55 -4.00
C ALA A 211 -9.67 2.59 -5.17
N ASP A 212 -9.67 3.67 -5.95
CA ASP A 212 -10.58 3.87 -7.08
C ASP A 212 -10.40 2.87 -8.24
N ASN A 213 -9.29 2.13 -8.25
CA ASN A 213 -8.97 1.15 -9.30
C ASN A 213 -9.29 -0.29 -8.89
N LEU A 214 -9.93 -0.50 -7.74
CA LEU A 214 -10.15 -1.80 -7.13
C LEU A 214 -11.64 -2.09 -6.98
N TYR A 215 -12.01 -3.37 -7.05
CA TYR A 215 -13.35 -3.82 -6.69
C TYR A 215 -13.40 -4.14 -5.20
N HIS A 216 -14.40 -3.60 -4.53
CA HIS A 216 -14.64 -3.73 -3.09
C HIS A 216 -16.08 -4.20 -2.85
N ASP A 217 -16.23 -5.14 -1.94
CA ASP A 217 -17.51 -5.53 -1.36
C ASP A 217 -17.78 -4.66 -0.13
N GLU A 218 -18.79 -3.80 -0.22
CA GLU A 218 -19.14 -2.83 0.81
C GLU A 218 -19.74 -3.46 2.08
N GLU A 219 -20.38 -4.63 1.98
CA GLU A 219 -21.04 -5.24 3.13
C GLU A 219 -20.06 -6.01 4.01
N ASP A 220 -19.18 -6.79 3.38
CA ASP A 220 -18.22 -7.66 4.08
C ASP A 220 -16.83 -7.03 4.26
N ASP A 221 -16.59 -5.84 3.70
CA ASP A 221 -15.30 -5.15 3.64
C ASP A 221 -14.16 -6.02 3.08
N LEU A 222 -14.45 -6.63 1.93
CA LEU A 222 -13.52 -7.50 1.21
C LEU A 222 -13.14 -6.92 -0.14
N TRP A 223 -11.87 -7.04 -0.49
CA TRP A 223 -11.30 -6.44 -1.68
C TRP A 223 -10.87 -7.52 -2.67
N PHE A 224 -11.32 -7.42 -3.92
CA PHE A 224 -10.84 -8.31 -4.98
C PHE A 224 -9.37 -8.02 -5.28
N VAL A 225 -8.57 -9.09 -5.32
CA VAL A 225 -7.13 -8.97 -5.56
C VAL A 225 -6.86 -8.50 -7.00
N PRO A 226 -6.05 -7.44 -7.20
CA PRO A 226 -5.65 -7.00 -8.55
C PRO A 226 -4.55 -7.89 -9.14
N THR A 227 -3.85 -8.64 -8.29
CA THR A 227 -2.77 -9.57 -8.63
C THR A 227 -2.58 -10.57 -7.48
N ALA A 228 -2.06 -11.76 -7.77
CA ALA A 228 -1.71 -12.76 -6.76
C ALA A 228 -0.57 -12.30 -5.82
N GLU A 229 0.18 -11.25 -6.19
CA GLU A 229 1.19 -10.63 -5.33
C GLU A 229 0.59 -10.25 -3.96
N VAL A 230 -0.61 -9.66 -3.94
CA VAL A 230 -1.25 -9.18 -2.72
C VAL A 230 -1.40 -10.31 -1.67
N PRO A 231 -2.10 -11.42 -1.94
CA PRO A 231 -2.19 -12.49 -0.96
C PRO A 231 -0.86 -13.21 -0.74
N LEU A 232 0.01 -13.36 -1.75
CA LEU A 232 1.31 -14.04 -1.58
C LEU A 232 2.24 -13.33 -0.60
N THR A 233 2.36 -12.01 -0.68
CA THR A 233 3.27 -11.23 0.19
C THR A 233 2.74 -11.07 1.62
N ASN A 234 1.47 -11.40 1.86
CA ASN A 234 0.80 -11.25 3.15
C ASN A 234 0.52 -12.59 3.86
N LEU A 235 1.05 -13.71 3.33
CA LEU A 235 1.09 -15.00 4.05
C LEU A 235 2.04 -14.94 5.25
#